data_AF-A0A7S0ULD7-F1
#
_entry.id   AF-A0A7S0ULD7-F1
#
_cell.length_a   1.000
_cell.length_b   1.000
_cell.length_c   1.000
_cell.angle_alpha   90.00
_cell.angle_beta   90.00
_cell.angle_gamma   90.00
#
_symmetry.space_group_name_H-M   'P 1'
#
loop_
_entity.id
_entity.type
_entity.pdbx_description
1 polymer ?
#
loop_
_entity_poly.entity_id
_entity_poly.type
_entity_poly.pdbx_seq_one_letter_code
_entity_poly.pdbx_strand_id
1 'polypeptide(L)'
;GFSAFRGTLDTKTPVKISAFANVFNAILDPILIFTLCMGVPGAAMATLAAEVISALIYLTLLRNRKLISWRKLFKPPTWASLEPLIKGGAALQLRNLSLNLTFLAVARVTQQIDQSGVAAAAHAMAIQTFQIGGIVLLALSTVAQIMVPTAMVERKDEATGTTIGGLRYAKAMSNRLMSWGFVLGCALGSLQILLLPAMFKATPLQEVRNAAKAPAVIASVL
;
A
#
# COMPACT_ATOMS: atom_id res chain seq x y z
N GLY A 1 14.47 -6.16 1.13
CA GLY A 1 15.16 -4.87 0.87
C GLY A 1 14.32 -3.69 1.28
N PHE A 2 13.16 -3.52 0.62
CA PHE A 2 12.22 -2.41 0.83
C PHE A 2 11.93 -2.09 2.31
N SER A 3 11.47 -3.08 3.10
CA SER A 3 11.13 -2.87 4.52
C SER A 3 12.34 -2.57 5.40
N ALA A 4 13.52 -3.09 5.07
CA ALA A 4 14.74 -2.86 5.84
C ALA A 4 15.20 -1.40 5.74
N PHE A 5 15.23 -0.83 4.52
CA PHE A 5 15.59 0.58 4.31
C PHE A 5 14.57 1.55 4.92
N ARG A 6 13.28 1.22 4.83
CA ARG A 6 12.22 1.99 5.50
C ARG A 6 12.36 1.95 7.03
N GLY A 7 12.72 0.80 7.59
CA GLY A 7 13.02 0.66 9.02
C GLY A 7 14.22 1.50 9.48
N THR A 8 15.18 1.77 8.60
CA THR A 8 16.31 2.69 8.87
C THR A 8 16.00 4.15 8.51
N LEU A 9 14.73 4.50 8.31
CA LEU A 9 14.27 5.84 7.88
C LEU A 9 14.81 6.31 6.51
N ASP A 10 15.32 5.41 5.66
CA ASP A 10 15.66 5.73 4.27
C ASP A 10 14.45 5.49 3.36
N THR A 11 13.78 6.57 2.99
CA THR A 11 12.62 6.56 2.10
C THR A 11 12.96 6.81 0.63
N LYS A 12 14.13 7.38 0.33
CA LYS A 12 14.53 7.76 -1.04
C LYS A 12 14.99 6.55 -1.82
N THR A 13 15.79 5.69 -1.20
CA THR A 13 16.35 4.51 -1.85
C THR A 13 15.25 3.57 -2.36
N PRO A 14 14.21 3.22 -1.57
CA PRO A 14 13.17 2.33 -2.06
C PRO A 14 12.34 2.89 -3.22
N VAL A 15 12.06 4.20 -3.21
CA VAL A 15 11.30 4.87 -4.28
C VAL A 15 12.07 4.86 -5.59
N LYS A 16 13.38 5.16 -5.55
CA LYS A 16 14.23 5.11 -6.76
C LYS A 16 14.27 3.72 -7.39
N ILE A 17 14.44 2.69 -6.56
CA ILE A 17 14.49 1.30 -7.04
C ILE A 17 13.13 0.90 -7.63
N SER A 18 12.03 1.22 -6.93
CA SER A 18 10.68 0.91 -7.42
C SER A 18 10.37 1.63 -8.74
N ALA A 19 10.75 2.90 -8.87
CA ALA A 19 10.58 3.66 -10.10
C ALA A 19 11.37 3.03 -11.27
N PHE A 20 12.64 2.70 -11.04
CA PHE A 20 13.46 2.02 -12.03
C PHE A 20 12.86 0.66 -12.46
N ALA A 21 12.42 -0.14 -11.50
CA ALA A 21 11.82 -1.45 -11.74
C ALA A 21 10.53 -1.36 -12.56
N ASN A 22 9.66 -0.39 -12.23
CA ASN A 22 8.42 -0.14 -12.95
C ASN A 22 8.69 0.35 -14.38
N VAL A 23 9.68 1.22 -14.59
CA VAL A 23 10.08 1.66 -15.93
C VAL A 23 10.65 0.48 -16.73
N PHE A 24 11.49 -0.34 -16.11
CA PHE A 24 12.04 -1.52 -16.74
C PHE A 24 10.94 -2.51 -17.14
N ASN A 25 9.98 -2.77 -16.25
CA ASN A 25 8.82 -3.61 -16.50
C ASN A 25 7.96 -3.07 -17.66
N ALA A 26 7.63 -1.78 -17.62
CA ALA A 26 6.83 -1.12 -18.65
C ALA A 26 7.47 -1.13 -20.05
N ILE A 27 8.81 -1.20 -20.13
CA ILE A 27 9.54 -1.36 -21.39
C ILE A 27 9.54 -2.84 -21.83
N LEU A 28 9.74 -3.77 -20.91
CA LEU A 28 9.79 -5.21 -21.23
C LEU A 28 8.43 -5.76 -21.65
N ASP A 29 7.33 -5.27 -21.07
CA ASP A 29 5.97 -5.73 -21.38
C ASP A 29 5.68 -5.70 -22.90
N PRO A 30 5.71 -4.55 -23.60
CA PRO A 30 5.41 -4.52 -25.03
C PRO A 30 6.40 -5.35 -25.87
N ILE A 31 7.65 -5.48 -25.44
CA ILE A 31 8.66 -6.31 -26.12
C ILE A 31 8.26 -7.78 -26.00
N LEU A 32 8.07 -8.30 -24.79
CA LEU A 32 7.78 -9.72 -24.59
C LEU A 32 6.38 -10.09 -25.11
N ILE A 33 5.39 -9.21 -24.94
CA ILE A 33 4.01 -9.44 -25.36
C ILE A 33 3.90 -9.40 -26.89
N PHE A 34 4.36 -8.32 -27.52
CA PHE A 34 4.08 -8.06 -28.95
C PHE A 34 5.23 -8.48 -29.88
N THR A 35 6.50 -8.25 -29.52
CA THR A 35 7.61 -8.58 -30.44
C THR A 35 7.99 -10.06 -30.42
N LEU A 36 7.89 -10.69 -29.25
CA LEU A 36 8.15 -12.13 -29.08
C LEU A 36 6.87 -12.97 -29.08
N CYS A 37 5.71 -12.35 -29.31
CA CYS A 37 4.39 -13.00 -29.39
C CYS A 37 4.07 -13.91 -28.19
N MET A 38 4.62 -13.62 -27.00
CA MET A 38 4.46 -14.49 -25.83
C MET A 38 3.13 -14.26 -25.10
N GLY A 39 2.40 -13.19 -25.41
CA GLY A 39 1.12 -12.87 -24.77
C GLY A 39 1.23 -12.76 -23.24
N VAL A 40 0.30 -13.40 -22.51
CA VAL A 40 0.23 -13.37 -21.03
C VAL A 40 1.51 -13.91 -20.37
N PRO A 41 2.10 -15.04 -20.80
CA PRO A 41 3.42 -15.46 -20.33
C PRO A 41 4.52 -14.39 -20.45
N GLY A 42 4.49 -13.59 -21.51
CA GLY A 42 5.43 -12.49 -21.70
C GLY A 42 5.33 -11.42 -20.61
N ALA A 43 4.11 -10.99 -20.29
CA ALA A 43 3.85 -10.04 -19.20
C ALA A 43 4.31 -10.57 -17.83
N ALA A 44 4.07 -11.87 -17.57
CA ALA A 44 4.54 -12.51 -16.34
C ALA A 44 6.08 -12.53 -16.25
N MET A 45 6.77 -12.83 -17.36
CA MET A 45 8.23 -12.81 -17.42
C MET A 45 8.81 -11.40 -17.27
N ALA A 46 8.18 -10.38 -17.85
CA ALA A 46 8.57 -8.99 -17.68
C ALA A 46 8.50 -8.57 -16.20
N THR A 47 7.43 -8.97 -15.52
CA THR A 47 7.23 -8.69 -14.09
C THR A 47 8.27 -9.40 -13.23
N LEU A 48 8.47 -10.70 -13.48
CA LEU A 48 9.49 -11.49 -12.78
C LEU A 48 10.89 -10.89 -12.96
N ALA A 49 11.26 -10.49 -14.18
CA ALA A 49 12.55 -9.88 -14.46
C ALA A 49 12.76 -8.57 -13.68
N ALA A 50 11.74 -7.70 -13.65
CA ALA A 50 11.79 -6.45 -12.90
C ALA A 50 11.90 -6.68 -11.38
N GLU A 51 11.20 -7.68 -10.84
CA GLU A 51 11.29 -8.06 -9.43
C GLU A 51 12.67 -8.63 -9.08
N VAL A 52 13.22 -9.52 -9.92
CA VAL A 52 14.55 -10.10 -9.72
C VAL A 52 15.63 -9.01 -9.74
N ILE A 53 15.58 -8.09 -10.71
CA ILE A 53 16.52 -6.97 -10.77
C ILE A 53 16.41 -6.10 -9.52
N SER A 54 15.20 -5.77 -9.08
CA SER A 54 14.96 -5.03 -7.85
C SER A 54 15.55 -5.74 -6.64
N ALA A 55 15.33 -7.05 -6.52
CA ALA A 55 15.87 -7.86 -5.44
C ALA A 55 17.40 -7.84 -5.42
N LEU A 56 18.05 -7.97 -6.58
CA LEU A 56 19.50 -7.89 -6.73
C LEU A 56 20.04 -6.51 -6.34
N ILE A 57 19.39 -5.42 -6.78
CA ILE A 57 19.78 -4.05 -6.40
C ILE A 57 19.68 -3.89 -4.88
N TYR A 58 18.57 -4.31 -4.27
CA TYR A 58 18.41 -4.26 -2.81
C TYR A 58 19.48 -5.07 -2.09
N LEU A 59 19.75 -6.31 -2.50
CA LEU A 59 20.77 -7.15 -1.85
C LEU A 59 22.15 -6.49 -1.89
N THR A 60 22.52 -5.94 -3.04
CA THR A 60 23.78 -5.20 -3.21
C THR A 60 23.84 -3.98 -2.29
N LEU A 61 22.74 -3.22 -2.20
CA LEU A 61 22.69 -2.02 -1.36
C LEU A 61 22.71 -2.34 0.14
N LEU A 62 21.97 -3.35 0.59
CA LEU A 62 22.00 -3.80 1.99
C LEU A 62 23.41 -4.26 2.37
N ARG A 63 24.12 -4.94 1.45
CA ARG A 63 25.52 -5.34 1.66
C ARG A 63 26.45 -4.13 1.77
N ASN A 64 26.36 -3.18 0.83
CA ASN A 64 27.24 -2.00 0.81
C ASN A 64 27.05 -1.13 2.06
N ARG A 65 25.82 -1.08 2.59
CA ARG A 65 25.47 -0.40 3.84
C ARG A 65 25.81 -1.22 5.10
N LYS A 66 26.42 -2.40 4.96
CA LYS A 66 26.74 -3.35 6.04
C LYS A 66 25.53 -3.77 6.90
N LEU A 67 24.32 -3.67 6.34
CA LEU A 67 23.08 -4.10 7.02
C LEU A 67 22.90 -5.62 7.01
N ILE A 68 23.55 -6.32 6.06
CA ILE A 68 23.54 -7.78 5.96
C ILE A 68 24.95 -8.33 5.79
N SER A 69 25.17 -9.55 6.27
CA SER A 69 26.36 -10.35 6.00
C SER A 69 25.92 -11.69 5.42
N TRP A 70 26.59 -12.16 4.35
CA TRP A 70 26.30 -13.44 3.70
C TRP A 70 26.30 -14.63 4.68
N ARG A 71 27.16 -14.58 5.72
CA ARG A 71 27.19 -15.61 6.77
C ARG A 71 25.94 -15.64 7.65
N LYS A 72 25.25 -14.50 7.80
CA LYS A 72 24.01 -14.40 8.58
C LYS A 72 22.77 -14.63 7.72
N LEU A 73 22.86 -14.50 6.39
CA LEU A 73 21.74 -14.69 5.48
C LEU A 73 21.23 -16.14 5.47
N PHE A 74 22.14 -17.11 5.58
CA PHE A 74 21.83 -18.54 5.60
C PHE A 74 21.64 -19.12 7.01
N LYS A 75 21.78 -18.31 8.06
CA LYS A 75 21.49 -18.76 9.43
C LYS A 75 20.03 -18.43 9.76
N PRO A 76 19.18 -19.44 10.02
CA PRO A 76 17.80 -19.18 10.41
C PRO A 76 17.79 -18.39 11.73
N PRO A 77 16.91 -17.38 11.86
CA PRO A 77 16.76 -16.63 13.09
C PRO A 77 16.22 -17.52 14.22
N THR A 78 16.54 -17.18 15.47
CA THR A 78 16.04 -17.91 16.63
C THR A 78 14.54 -17.70 16.81
N TRP A 79 13.83 -18.70 17.32
CA TRP A 79 12.38 -18.61 17.56
C TRP A 79 12.02 -17.43 18.47
N ALA A 80 12.81 -17.16 19.50
CA ALA A 80 12.62 -16.01 20.39
C ALA A 80 12.63 -14.65 19.64
N SER A 81 13.37 -14.55 18.52
CA SER A 81 13.38 -13.35 17.68
C SER A 81 12.21 -13.32 16.68
N LEU A 82 11.74 -14.50 16.26
CA LEU A 82 10.64 -14.66 15.30
C LEU A 82 9.27 -14.50 15.95
N GLU A 83 9.07 -15.01 17.17
CA GLU A 83 7.76 -15.07 17.83
C GLU A 83 7.06 -13.70 17.91
N PRO A 84 7.73 -12.59 18.31
CA PRO A 84 7.08 -11.28 18.33
C PRO A 84 6.68 -10.80 16.92
N LEU A 85 7.51 -11.08 15.91
CA LEU A 85 7.25 -10.71 14.52
C LEU A 85 6.08 -11.50 13.94
N ILE A 86 6.02 -12.81 14.22
CA ILE A 86 4.95 -13.69 13.77
C ILE A 86 3.64 -13.33 14.46
N LYS A 87 3.62 -13.13 15.79
CA LYS A 87 2.40 -12.74 16.51
C LYS A 87 1.85 -11.39 16.02
N GLY A 88 2.73 -10.39 15.89
CA GLY A 88 2.34 -9.08 15.36
C GLY A 88 1.86 -9.16 13.91
N GLY A 89 2.58 -9.89 13.06
CA GLY A 89 2.24 -10.10 11.65
C GLY A 89 0.94 -10.87 11.46
N ALA A 90 0.74 -11.96 12.20
CA ALA A 90 -0.45 -12.79 12.12
C ALA A 90 -1.72 -12.01 12.49
N ALA A 91 -1.68 -11.20 13.55
CA ALA A 91 -2.81 -10.34 13.92
C ALA A 91 -3.17 -9.34 12.81
N LEU A 92 -2.16 -8.71 12.20
CA LEU A 92 -2.37 -7.78 11.08
C LEU A 92 -2.93 -8.49 9.84
N GLN A 93 -2.40 -9.68 9.52
CA GLN A 93 -2.86 -10.46 8.38
C GLN A 93 -4.27 -11.00 8.58
N LEU A 94 -4.62 -11.44 9.79
CA LEU A 94 -5.97 -11.86 10.12
C LEU A 94 -6.95 -10.70 9.92
N ARG A 95 -6.61 -9.49 10.39
CA ARG A 95 -7.41 -8.29 10.15
C ARG A 95 -7.62 -8.02 8.65
N ASN A 96 -6.55 -8.07 7.85
CA ASN A 96 -6.62 -7.82 6.41
C ASN A 96 -7.44 -8.91 5.69
N LEU A 97 -7.32 -10.18 6.11
CA LEU A 97 -8.08 -11.29 5.56
C LEU A 97 -9.57 -11.13 5.88
N SER A 98 -9.91 -10.82 7.13
CA SER A 98 -11.30 -10.55 7.55
C SER A 98 -11.91 -9.43 6.71
N LEU A 99 -11.22 -8.31 6.52
CA LEU A 99 -11.71 -7.20 5.70
C LEU A 99 -11.96 -7.62 4.24
N ASN A 100 -10.99 -8.32 3.62
CA ASN A 100 -11.15 -8.79 2.23
C ASN A 100 -12.30 -9.79 2.10
N LEU A 101 -12.47 -10.71 3.06
CA LEU A 101 -13.58 -11.65 3.07
C LEU A 101 -14.93 -10.95 3.23
N THR A 102 -15.02 -9.91 4.07
CA THR A 102 -16.23 -9.09 4.19
C THR A 102 -16.58 -8.41 2.87
N PHE A 103 -15.61 -7.76 2.21
CA PHE A 103 -15.85 -7.14 0.90
C PHE A 103 -16.29 -8.15 -0.15
N LEU A 104 -15.65 -9.33 -0.19
CA LEU A 104 -16.01 -10.40 -1.11
C LEU A 104 -17.43 -10.92 -0.85
N ALA A 105 -17.82 -11.09 0.41
CA ALA A 105 -19.15 -11.53 0.78
C ALA A 105 -20.22 -10.50 0.37
N VAL A 106 -19.97 -9.21 0.63
CA VAL A 106 -20.87 -8.11 0.22
C VAL A 106 -21.01 -8.05 -1.30
N ALA A 107 -19.90 -8.16 -2.03
CA ALA A 107 -19.92 -8.17 -3.50
C ALA A 107 -20.75 -9.35 -4.03
N ARG A 108 -20.55 -10.55 -3.47
CA ARG A 108 -21.30 -11.75 -3.85
C ARG A 108 -22.80 -11.62 -3.59
N VAL A 109 -23.19 -11.12 -2.41
CA VAL A 109 -24.60 -10.89 -2.08
C VAL A 109 -25.20 -9.85 -3.02
N THR A 110 -24.51 -8.74 -3.28
CA THR A 110 -24.98 -7.69 -4.21
C THR A 110 -25.21 -8.23 -5.62
N GLN A 111 -24.31 -9.08 -6.12
CA GLN A 111 -24.44 -9.71 -7.43
C GLN A 111 -25.60 -10.72 -7.51
N GLN A 112 -25.96 -11.38 -6.41
CA GLN A 112 -27.04 -12.37 -6.38
C GLN A 112 -28.43 -11.74 -6.39
N ILE A 113 -28.58 -10.52 -5.87
CA ILE A 113 -29.88 -9.85 -5.71
C ILE A 113 -30.20 -8.96 -6.94
N ASP A 114 -29.21 -8.67 -7.80
CA ASP A 114 -29.36 -7.77 -8.95
C ASP A 114 -29.53 -8.54 -10.28
N GLN A 115 -30.78 -8.73 -10.70
CA GLN A 115 -31.10 -9.34 -12.00
C GLN A 115 -30.78 -8.42 -13.21
N SER A 116 -30.60 -7.11 -12.98
CA SER A 116 -30.38 -6.11 -14.05
C SER A 116 -28.89 -5.84 -14.34
N GLY A 117 -28.00 -6.19 -13.41
CA GLY A 117 -26.57 -5.87 -13.45
C GLY A 117 -26.22 -4.40 -13.14
N VAL A 118 -27.22 -3.53 -12.98
CA VAL A 118 -27.05 -2.09 -12.74
C VAL A 118 -26.51 -1.80 -11.33
N ALA A 119 -27.01 -2.49 -10.31
CA ALA A 119 -26.55 -2.35 -8.94
C ALA A 119 -25.14 -2.95 -8.76
N ALA A 120 -24.82 -4.05 -9.45
CA ALA A 120 -23.46 -4.60 -9.46
C ALA A 120 -22.46 -3.63 -10.09
N ALA A 121 -22.82 -2.99 -11.22
CA ALA A 121 -22.01 -1.95 -11.84
C ALA A 121 -21.84 -0.72 -10.93
N ALA A 122 -22.92 -0.26 -10.29
CA ALA A 122 -22.89 0.86 -9.34
C ALA A 122 -22.00 0.55 -8.12
N HIS A 123 -22.06 -0.68 -7.60
CA HIS A 123 -21.21 -1.14 -6.50
C HIS A 123 -19.73 -1.16 -6.89
N ALA A 124 -19.40 -1.65 -8.09
CA ALA A 124 -18.03 -1.64 -8.60
C ALA A 124 -17.47 -0.21 -8.70
N MET A 125 -18.28 0.75 -9.20
CA MET A 125 -17.89 2.16 -9.24
C MET A 125 -17.64 2.74 -7.85
N ALA A 126 -18.49 2.42 -6.87
CA ALA A 126 -18.32 2.88 -5.50
C ALA A 126 -17.05 2.32 -4.84
N ILE A 127 -16.78 1.01 -5.01
CA ILE A 127 -15.54 0.39 -4.52
C ILE A 127 -14.32 1.00 -5.18
N GLN A 128 -14.35 1.22 -6.49
CA GLN A 128 -13.21 1.80 -7.20
C GLN A 128 -12.93 3.24 -6.74
N THR A 129 -13.98 4.02 -6.50
CA THR A 129 -13.86 5.37 -5.91
C THR A 129 -13.23 5.32 -4.52
N PHE A 130 -13.69 4.41 -3.66
CA PHE A 130 -13.14 4.18 -2.33
C PHE A 130 -11.65 3.77 -2.38
N GLN A 131 -11.28 2.84 -3.26
CA GLN A 131 -9.91 2.34 -3.39
C GLN A 131 -8.91 3.41 -3.83
N ILE A 132 -9.32 4.38 -4.66
CA ILE A 132 -8.46 5.52 -5.06
C ILE A 132 -8.04 6.33 -3.82
N GLY A 133 -8.97 6.59 -2.90
CA GLY A 133 -8.66 7.24 -1.62
C GLY A 133 -7.82 6.35 -0.70
N GLY A 134 -8.03 5.04 -0.77
CA GLY A 134 -7.29 4.02 -0.04
C GLY A 134 -5.77 4.09 -0.23
N ILE A 135 -5.28 4.55 -1.39
CA ILE A 135 -3.83 4.69 -1.65
C ILE A 135 -3.15 5.62 -0.64
N VAL A 136 -3.75 6.78 -0.37
CA VAL A 136 -3.18 7.74 0.57
C VAL A 136 -3.31 7.25 2.01
N LEU A 137 -4.42 6.58 2.33
CA LEU A 137 -4.62 5.97 3.64
C LEU A 137 -3.59 4.86 3.91
N LEU A 138 -3.28 4.03 2.92
CA LEU A 138 -2.21 3.03 2.98
C LEU A 138 -0.82 3.67 3.13
N ALA A 139 -0.56 4.78 2.44
CA ALA A 139 0.68 5.54 2.60
C ALA A 139 0.84 6.09 4.02
N LEU A 140 -0.20 6.72 4.58
CA LEU A 140 -0.20 7.21 5.96
C LEU A 140 -0.05 6.09 6.98
N SER A 141 -0.76 4.97 6.78
CA SER A 141 -0.64 3.78 7.63
C SER A 141 0.78 3.22 7.63
N THR A 142 1.43 3.13 6.46
CA THR A 142 2.82 2.63 6.38
C THR A 142 3.81 3.60 7.04
N VAL A 143 3.61 4.91 6.90
CA VAL A 143 4.41 5.92 7.61
C VAL A 143 4.24 5.79 9.13
N ALA A 144 3.02 5.61 9.62
CA ALA A 144 2.75 5.42 11.05
C ALA A 144 3.40 4.15 11.61
N GLN A 145 3.30 3.03 10.88
CA GLN A 145 3.92 1.75 11.25
C GLN A 145 5.45 1.83 11.35
N ILE A 146 6.09 2.75 10.62
CA ILE A 146 7.54 2.97 10.70
C ILE A 146 7.87 3.95 11.81
N MET A 147 7.24 5.13 11.82
CA MET A 147 7.63 6.22 12.71
C MET A 147 7.24 5.99 14.16
N VAL A 148 6.09 5.37 14.45
CA VAL A 148 5.63 5.18 15.83
C VAL A 148 6.57 4.24 16.60
N PRO A 149 6.93 3.04 16.08
CA PRO A 149 7.91 2.19 16.76
C PRO A 149 9.29 2.84 16.87
N THR A 150 9.77 3.54 15.84
CA THR A 150 11.07 4.24 15.91
C THR A 150 11.06 5.37 16.94
N ALA A 151 9.94 6.07 17.11
CA ALA A 151 9.76 7.11 18.12
C ALA A 151 9.69 6.57 19.55
N MET A 152 9.34 5.29 19.74
CA MET A 152 9.33 4.62 21.04
C MET A 152 10.73 4.30 21.54
N VAL A 153 11.70 4.14 20.64
CA VAL A 153 13.09 3.86 21.01
C VAL A 153 13.76 5.16 21.48
N GLU A 154 14.18 5.17 22.74
CA GLU A 154 14.98 6.26 23.29
C GLU A 154 16.37 6.26 22.65
N ARG A 155 16.76 7.42 22.11
CA ARG A 155 18.07 7.66 21.52
C ARG A 155 18.61 8.98 22.01
N LYS A 156 19.92 9.05 22.21
CA LYS A 156 20.58 10.33 22.53
C LYS A 156 20.88 11.04 21.21
N ASP A 157 20.40 12.26 21.05
CA ASP A 157 20.79 13.08 19.91
C ASP A 157 22.26 13.46 20.07
N GLU A 158 23.08 13.17 19.06
CA GLU A 158 24.50 13.55 19.05
C GLU A 158 24.67 15.08 18.92
N ALA A 159 23.69 15.79 18.34
CA ALA A 159 23.78 17.23 18.10
C ALA A 159 23.35 18.07 19.33
N THR A 160 22.34 17.63 20.08
CA THR A 160 21.79 18.38 21.23
C THR A 160 22.08 17.74 22.57
N GLY A 161 22.63 16.52 22.60
CA GLY A 161 22.91 15.77 23.82
C GLY A 161 21.66 15.32 24.60
N THR A 162 20.46 15.65 24.10
CA THR A 162 19.17 15.34 24.72
C THR A 162 18.70 13.94 24.34
N THR A 163 18.07 13.24 25.29
CA THR A 163 17.39 11.98 25.00
C THR A 163 16.09 12.29 24.27
N ILE A 164 15.98 11.84 23.01
CA ILE A 164 14.77 11.93 22.19
C ILE A 164 14.18 10.53 22.08
N GLY A 165 12.86 10.44 22.12
CA GLY A 165 12.13 9.18 22.01
C GLY A 165 11.32 8.88 23.25
N GLY A 166 10.95 7.62 23.42
CA GLY A 166 10.10 7.17 24.52
C GLY A 166 8.61 7.45 24.31
N LEU A 167 7.80 7.03 25.28
CA LEU A 167 6.35 6.96 25.17
C LEU A 167 5.69 8.32 24.86
N ARG A 168 6.19 9.40 25.45
CA ARG A 168 5.64 10.76 25.24
C ARG A 168 5.91 11.26 23.82
N TYR A 169 7.10 11.02 23.29
CA TYR A 169 7.47 11.41 21.94
C TYR A 169 6.68 10.60 20.90
N ALA A 170 6.54 9.29 21.12
CA ALA A 170 5.71 8.43 20.28
C ALA A 170 4.24 8.86 20.29
N LYS A 171 3.68 9.24 21.45
CA LYS A 171 2.31 9.77 21.56
C LYS A 171 2.14 11.08 20.80
N ALA A 172 3.09 12.01 20.92
CA ALA A 172 3.06 13.26 20.17
C ALA A 172 3.16 13.03 18.65
N MET A 173 4.02 12.10 18.21
CA MET A 173 4.13 11.68 16.82
C MET A 173 2.81 11.08 16.32
N SER A 174 2.20 10.19 17.09
CA SER A 174 0.90 9.56 16.78
C SER A 174 -0.20 10.61 16.62
N ASN A 175 -0.29 11.58 17.54
CA ASN A 175 -1.27 12.67 17.46
C ASN A 175 -1.08 13.53 16.20
N ARG A 176 0.17 13.83 15.84
CA ARG A 176 0.49 14.56 14.60
C ARG A 176 0.08 13.77 13.36
N LEU A 177 0.38 12.47 13.33
CA LEU A 177 -0.04 11.59 12.25
C LEU A 177 -1.55 11.50 12.12
N MET A 178 -2.27 11.44 13.24
CA MET A 178 -3.74 11.44 13.27
C MET A 178 -4.31 12.76 12.74
N SER A 179 -3.71 13.89 13.12
CA SER A 179 -4.10 15.22 12.62
C SER A 179 -3.88 15.34 11.10
N TRP A 180 -2.72 14.91 10.60
CA TRP A 180 -2.45 14.87 9.16
C TRP A 180 -3.35 13.89 8.42
N GLY A 181 -3.66 12.75 9.04
CA GLY A 181 -4.61 11.78 8.50
C GLY A 181 -6.00 12.36 8.32
N PHE A 182 -6.47 13.14 9.31
CA PHE A 182 -7.75 13.84 9.21
C PHE A 182 -7.74 14.89 8.09
N VAL A 183 -6.72 15.76 8.05
CA VAL A 183 -6.60 16.81 7.02
C VAL A 183 -6.54 16.22 5.61
N LEU A 184 -5.69 15.21 5.40
CA LEU A 184 -5.55 14.55 4.11
C LEU A 184 -6.81 13.76 3.74
N GLY A 185 -7.47 13.11 4.70
CA GLY A 185 -8.75 12.44 4.49
C GLY A 185 -9.84 13.40 4.02
N CYS A 186 -10.03 14.53 4.71
CA CYS A 186 -10.98 15.55 4.30
C CYS A 186 -10.66 16.14 2.92
N ALA A 187 -9.39 16.40 2.63
CA ALA A 187 -8.96 16.90 1.32
C ALA A 187 -9.25 15.89 0.20
N LEU A 188 -8.99 14.61 0.43
CA LEU A 188 -9.24 13.55 -0.54
C LEU A 188 -10.73 13.30 -0.74
N GLY A 189 -11.52 13.24 0.33
CA GLY A 189 -12.96 13.08 0.23
C GLY A 189 -13.61 14.23 -0.54
N SER A 190 -13.17 15.46 -0.28
CA SER A 190 -13.60 16.64 -1.03
C SER A 190 -13.22 16.54 -2.52
N LEU A 191 -11.99 16.11 -2.81
CA LEU A 191 -11.51 15.90 -4.18
C LEU A 191 -12.31 14.79 -4.90
N GLN A 192 -12.60 13.69 -4.22
CA GLN A 192 -13.40 12.60 -4.76
C GLN A 192 -14.81 13.06 -5.10
N ILE A 193 -15.48 13.77 -4.18
CA ILE A 193 -16.80 14.37 -4.43
C ILE A 193 -16.77 15.30 -5.65
N LEU A 194 -15.72 16.13 -5.78
CA LEU A 194 -15.55 17.02 -6.92
C LEU A 194 -15.37 16.26 -8.25
N LEU A 195 -14.75 15.08 -8.21
CA LEU A 195 -14.48 14.25 -9.40
C LEU A 195 -15.62 13.28 -9.74
N LEU A 196 -16.58 13.04 -8.85
CA LEU A 196 -17.75 12.19 -9.12
C LEU A 196 -18.50 12.53 -10.42
N PRO A 197 -18.76 13.82 -10.76
CA PRO A 197 -19.43 14.17 -12.02
C PRO A 197 -18.63 13.75 -13.26
N ALA A 198 -17.30 13.78 -13.20
CA ALA A 198 -16.44 13.31 -14.28
C ALA A 198 -16.47 11.78 -14.38
N MET A 199 -16.46 11.08 -13.24
CA MET A 199 -16.56 9.61 -13.20
C MET A 199 -17.90 9.10 -13.76
N PHE A 200 -19.01 9.79 -13.47
CA PHE A 200 -20.32 9.41 -14.02
C PHE A 200 -20.43 9.61 -15.54
N LYS A 201 -19.60 10.48 -16.15
CA LYS A 201 -19.54 10.63 -17.61
C LYS A 201 -18.86 9.44 -18.30
N ALA A 202 -18.08 8.63 -17.57
CA ALA A 202 -17.41 7.46 -18.13
C ALA A 202 -18.38 6.33 -18.52
N THR A 203 -19.57 6.27 -17.90
CA THR A 203 -20.57 5.24 -18.19
C THR A 203 -21.70 5.82 -19.07
N PRO A 204 -22.02 5.18 -20.21
CA PRO A 204 -23.09 5.64 -21.10
C PRO A 204 -24.50 5.38 -20.54
N LEU A 205 -24.64 4.46 -19.59
CA LEU A 205 -25.92 4.03 -19.01
C LEU A 205 -26.40 5.00 -17.90
N GLN A 206 -27.56 5.63 -18.14
CA GLN A 206 -28.17 6.59 -17.22
C GLN A 206 -28.63 5.96 -15.89
N GLU A 207 -29.06 4.70 -15.93
CA GLU A 207 -29.52 3.96 -14.75
C GLU A 207 -28.37 3.68 -13.77
N VAL A 208 -27.20 3.28 -14.30
CA VAL A 208 -25.98 3.05 -13.50
C VAL A 208 -25.50 4.36 -12.87
N ARG A 209 -25.54 5.47 -13.62
CA ARG A 209 -25.20 6.80 -13.06
C ARG A 209 -26.06 7.15 -11.86
N ASN A 210 -27.36 6.92 -11.93
CA ASN A 210 -28.28 7.29 -10.86
C ASN A 210 -28.14 6.36 -9.65
N ALA A 211 -27.97 5.05 -9.86
CA ALA A 211 -27.74 4.08 -8.80
C ALA A 211 -26.39 4.29 -8.07
N ALA A 212 -25.35 4.74 -8.78
CA ALA A 212 -24.01 4.92 -8.22
C ALA A 212 -23.80 6.22 -7.41
N LYS A 213 -24.67 7.23 -7.56
CA LYS A 213 -24.53 8.54 -6.89
C LYS A 213 -24.44 8.45 -5.37
N ALA A 214 -25.45 7.88 -4.73
CA ALA A 214 -25.49 7.82 -3.26
C ALA A 214 -24.36 6.95 -2.67
N PRO A 215 -24.10 5.73 -3.18
CA PRO A 215 -22.96 4.93 -2.72
C PRO A 215 -21.60 5.61 -2.92
N ALA A 216 -21.39 6.31 -4.03
CA ALA A 216 -20.10 6.95 -4.31
C ALA A 216 -19.86 8.21 -3.45
N VAL A 217 -20.92 8.97 -3.14
CA VAL A 217 -20.83 10.08 -2.16
C VAL A 217 -20.52 9.55 -0.77
N ILE A 218 -21.21 8.50 -0.32
CA ILE A 218 -20.92 7.85 0.97
C ILE A 218 -19.48 7.35 1.02
N ALA A 219 -19.02 6.68 -0.04
CA ALA A 219 -17.65 6.19 -0.17
C ALA A 219 -16.60 7.30 -0.19
N SER A 220 -16.97 8.53 -0.56
CA SER A 220 -16.05 9.67 -0.56
C SER A 220 -15.97 10.38 0.80
N VAL A 221 -16.96 10.17 1.67
CA VAL A 221 -17.01 10.78 3.01
C VAL A 221 -16.39 9.87 4.07
N LEU A 222 -16.45 8.55 3.87
CA LEU A 222 -15.88 7.52 4.75
C LEU A 222 -14.37 7.32 4.54
#